data_AF-A7S7C4-F1
#
_entry.id   AF-A7S7C4-F1
#
_cell.length_a   1.000
_cell.length_b   1.000
_cell.length_c   1.000
_cell.angle_alpha   90.00
_cell.angle_beta   90.00
_cell.angle_gamma   90.00
#
_symmetry.space_group_name_H-M   'P 1'
#
loop_
_entity.id
_entity.type
_entity.pdbx_description
1 polymer ?
#
loop_
_entity_poly.entity_id
_entity_poly.type
_entity_poly.pdbx_seq_one_letter_code
_entity_poly.pdbx_strand_id
1 'polypeptide(L)'
;VTGLWVPDCRPDGSYESVQCHALSGYCWCVDRSGHELFGTRVRGKRTCDKIKAGLTMCQKERQIAIGWTGVAAPGSFVPKCKSSGDYDTVQCHGSTGFCWCVDDDGNEIPATRVRGRPMCGLLAGLSQCQQERQRHMGVLGIAPPGRFVPACTSTGQYERVQCHSSTGYCWCVDKFGRELPNTRAKGRVTC
;
A
#
# COMPACT_ATOMS: atom_id res chain seq x y z
N VAL A 1 13.00 40.75 -21.75
CA VAL A 1 12.25 39.90 -22.70
C VAL A 1 11.99 38.57 -22.00
N THR A 2 10.75 38.28 -21.61
CA THR A 2 10.35 36.99 -21.04
C THR A 2 10.45 35.93 -22.14
N GLY A 3 11.44 35.04 -22.04
CA GLY A 3 11.76 34.07 -23.09
C GLY A 3 10.63 33.08 -23.29
N LEU A 4 9.98 33.18 -24.45
CA LEU A 4 8.92 32.29 -24.89
C LEU A 4 9.51 30.90 -25.14
N TRP A 5 8.92 29.88 -24.53
CA TRP A 5 9.26 28.49 -24.85
C TRP A 5 8.85 28.19 -26.30
N VAL A 6 9.80 27.70 -27.10
CA VAL A 6 9.59 27.26 -28.49
C VAL A 6 9.72 25.74 -28.52
N PRO A 7 8.68 25.00 -28.93
CA PRO A 7 8.77 23.55 -29.02
C PRO A 7 9.62 23.09 -30.22
N ASP A 8 10.35 22.00 -30.02
CA ASP A 8 11.10 21.32 -31.07
C ASP A 8 10.14 20.41 -31.86
N CYS A 9 10.10 20.56 -33.18
CA CYS A 9 9.21 19.80 -34.05
C CYS A 9 9.99 18.99 -35.09
N ARG A 10 9.41 17.88 -35.51
CA ARG A 10 9.88 17.03 -36.60
C ARG A 10 9.49 17.62 -37.97
N PRO A 11 10.16 17.20 -39.05
CA PRO A 11 9.82 17.61 -40.41
C PRO A 11 8.39 17.23 -40.83
N ASP A 12 7.80 16.20 -40.22
CA ASP A 12 6.42 15.77 -40.46
C ASP A 12 5.37 16.60 -39.71
N GLY A 13 5.81 17.63 -38.96
CA GLY A 13 4.95 18.52 -38.17
C GLY A 13 4.55 17.96 -36.80
N SER A 14 4.95 16.73 -36.46
CA SER A 14 4.77 16.20 -35.11
C SER A 14 5.81 16.79 -34.14
N TYR A 15 5.52 16.75 -32.85
CA TYR A 15 6.48 17.21 -31.84
C TYR A 15 7.65 16.23 -31.73
N GLU A 16 8.86 16.76 -31.52
CA GLU A 16 10.00 15.92 -31.20
C GLU A 16 9.78 15.28 -29.83
N SER A 17 10.17 14.01 -29.70
CA SER A 17 9.89 13.22 -28.50
C SER A 17 10.52 13.80 -27.23
N VAL A 18 11.55 14.63 -27.34
CA VAL A 18 12.20 15.39 -26.27
C VAL A 18 11.93 16.88 -26.49
N GLN A 19 11.51 17.58 -25.44
CA GLN A 19 11.34 19.03 -25.41
C GLN A 19 12.20 19.61 -24.30
N CYS A 20 12.94 20.68 -24.58
CA CYS A 20 13.80 21.32 -23.61
C CYS A 20 13.48 22.81 -23.45
N HIS A 21 13.39 23.29 -22.21
CA HIS A 21 13.26 24.69 -21.90
C HIS A 21 14.64 25.30 -21.62
N ALA A 22 15.17 26.05 -22.59
CA ALA A 22 16.54 26.55 -22.57
C ALA A 22 16.89 27.39 -21.32
N LEU A 23 15.94 28.17 -20.79
CA LEU A 23 16.19 29.04 -19.64
C LEU A 23 16.19 28.32 -18.29
N SER A 24 15.32 27.31 -18.13
CA SER A 24 15.21 26.57 -16.87
C SER A 24 16.11 25.33 -16.85
N GLY A 25 16.60 24.91 -18.04
CA GLY A 25 17.43 23.73 -18.23
C GLY A 25 16.67 22.41 -18.04
N TYR A 26 15.33 22.45 -18.02
CA TYR A 26 14.51 21.25 -17.91
C TYR A 26 14.20 20.68 -19.29
N CYS A 27 14.30 19.37 -19.43
CA CYS A 27 13.85 18.62 -20.60
C CYS A 27 12.84 17.56 -20.19
N TRP A 28 11.79 17.34 -21.00
CA TRP A 28 10.75 16.35 -20.81
C TRP A 28 10.43 15.64 -22.11
N CYS A 29 9.71 14.52 -22.04
CA CYS A 29 9.22 13.83 -23.21
C CYS A 29 7.78 14.24 -23.54
N VAL A 30 7.42 14.23 -24.82
CA VAL A 30 6.06 14.50 -25.28
C VAL A 30 5.56 13.40 -26.22
N ASP A 31 4.24 13.27 -26.35
CA ASP A 31 3.62 12.47 -27.41
C ASP A 31 3.71 13.18 -28.78
N ARG A 32 3.22 12.53 -29.85
CA ARG A 32 3.24 13.09 -31.22
C ARG A 32 2.45 14.41 -31.34
N SER A 33 1.50 14.65 -30.44
CA SER A 33 0.65 15.85 -30.41
C SER A 33 1.21 16.94 -29.49
N GLY A 34 2.35 16.71 -28.84
CA GLY A 34 3.02 17.67 -27.96
C GLY A 34 2.57 17.62 -26.50
N HIS A 35 1.73 16.65 -26.11
CA HIS A 35 1.38 16.49 -24.70
C HIS A 35 2.55 15.92 -23.93
N GLU A 36 2.93 16.59 -22.84
CA GLU A 36 3.98 16.12 -21.94
C GLU A 36 3.63 14.74 -21.36
N LEU A 37 4.55 13.80 -21.57
CA LEU A 37 4.58 12.54 -20.85
C LEU A 37 5.05 12.85 -19.43
N PHE A 38 4.10 13.04 -18.53
CA PHE A 38 4.38 13.41 -17.15
C PHE A 38 5.40 12.47 -16.47
N GLY A 39 6.21 13.02 -15.56
CA GLY A 39 7.28 12.28 -14.86
C GLY A 39 8.58 12.13 -15.66
N THR A 40 8.63 12.64 -16.90
CA THR A 40 9.85 12.62 -17.72
C THR A 40 10.68 13.90 -17.62
N ARG A 41 10.17 14.93 -16.95
CA ARG A 41 10.83 16.22 -16.77
C ARG A 41 12.04 16.10 -15.84
N VAL A 42 13.23 16.33 -16.40
CA VAL A 42 14.53 16.27 -15.71
C VAL A 42 15.34 17.53 -16.02
N ARG A 43 16.34 17.85 -15.19
CA ARG A 43 17.29 18.92 -15.49
C ARG A 43 18.44 18.33 -16.32
N GLY A 44 18.68 18.86 -17.52
CA GLY A 44 19.69 18.35 -18.46
C GLY A 44 19.14 17.38 -19.53
N LYS A 45 20.05 16.69 -20.24
CA LYS A 45 19.75 15.89 -21.45
C LYS A 45 18.92 14.64 -21.13
N ARG A 46 17.84 14.40 -21.90
CA ARG A 46 16.94 13.23 -21.79
C ARG A 46 16.78 12.50 -23.13
N THR A 47 16.62 11.18 -23.11
CA THR A 47 16.28 10.33 -24.26
C THR A 47 14.96 9.61 -24.02
N CYS A 48 14.08 9.55 -25.02
CA CYS A 48 12.71 9.03 -24.88
C CYS A 48 12.49 7.65 -25.54
N ASP A 49 13.54 7.03 -26.11
CA ASP A 49 13.46 5.79 -26.91
C ASP A 49 13.00 4.55 -26.13
N LYS A 50 13.12 4.57 -24.79
CA LYS A 50 12.76 3.44 -23.89
C LYS A 50 11.69 3.81 -22.86
N ILE A 51 11.08 4.98 -22.98
CA ILE A 51 10.09 5.42 -22.00
C ILE A 51 8.73 4.82 -22.38
N LYS A 52 8.19 3.96 -21.51
CA LYS A 52 6.77 3.62 -21.55
C LYS A 52 5.99 4.90 -21.29
N ALA A 53 5.46 5.49 -22.35
CA ALA A 53 4.68 6.71 -22.32
C ALA A 53 3.41 6.49 -21.49
N GLY A 54 3.22 7.33 -20.46
CA GLY A 54 2.01 7.33 -19.61
C GLY A 54 2.32 7.08 -18.14
N LEU A 55 1.71 7.88 -17.28
CA LEU A 55 1.74 7.68 -15.84
C LEU A 55 1.02 6.37 -15.47
N THR A 56 1.60 5.65 -14.52
CA THR A 56 0.91 4.59 -13.77
C THR A 56 -0.25 5.17 -12.95
N MET A 57 -1.15 4.32 -12.44
CA MET A 57 -2.30 4.77 -11.65
C MET A 57 -1.88 5.58 -10.43
N CYS A 58 -0.93 5.08 -9.62
CA CYS A 58 -0.41 5.82 -8.47
C CYS A 58 0.16 7.18 -8.87
N GLN A 59 0.92 7.25 -9.96
CA GLN A 59 1.51 8.51 -10.42
C GLN A 59 0.44 9.51 -10.90
N LYS A 60 -0.62 9.04 -11.58
CA LYS A 60 -1.78 9.86 -11.96
C LYS A 60 -2.49 10.43 -10.73
N GLU A 61 -2.81 9.57 -9.78
CA GLU A 61 -3.49 9.98 -8.54
C GLU A 61 -2.65 10.94 -7.72
N ARG A 62 -1.34 10.67 -7.61
CA ARG A 62 -0.40 11.57 -6.94
C ARG A 62 -0.41 12.95 -7.58
N GLN A 63 -0.43 13.03 -8.91
CA GLN A 63 -0.46 14.31 -9.63
C GLN A 63 -1.77 15.07 -9.42
N ILE A 64 -2.90 14.36 -9.43
CA ILE A 64 -4.21 14.95 -9.11
C ILE A 64 -4.20 15.51 -7.68
N ALA A 65 -3.63 14.77 -6.74
CA ALA A 65 -3.57 15.16 -5.32
C ALA A 65 -2.67 16.38 -5.06
N ILE A 66 -1.54 16.51 -5.75
CA ILE A 66 -0.65 17.68 -5.62
C ILE A 66 -1.14 18.89 -6.44
N GLY A 67 -2.02 18.68 -7.41
CA GLY A 67 -2.54 19.73 -8.29
C GLY A 67 -1.46 20.42 -9.14
N TRP A 68 -1.85 21.52 -9.79
CA TRP A 68 -0.96 22.29 -10.67
C TRP A 68 0.16 23.04 -9.94
N THR A 69 -0.05 23.39 -8.68
CA THR A 69 0.95 24.09 -7.84
C THR A 69 2.09 23.17 -7.40
N GLY A 70 1.93 21.85 -7.56
CA GLY A 70 2.90 20.85 -7.09
C GLY A 70 2.90 20.67 -5.56
N VAL A 71 1.97 21.33 -4.87
CA VAL A 71 1.82 21.28 -3.41
C VAL A 71 0.39 20.90 -3.09
N ALA A 72 0.22 19.73 -2.48
CA ALA A 72 -1.10 19.26 -2.06
C ALA A 72 -1.70 20.18 -0.99
N ALA A 73 -3.02 20.33 -1.02
CA ALA A 73 -3.71 21.12 -0.01
C ALA A 73 -3.48 20.51 1.40
N PRO A 74 -3.40 21.35 2.44
CA PRO A 74 -3.26 20.86 3.81
C PRO A 74 -4.34 19.85 4.15
N GLY A 75 -3.94 18.68 4.64
CA GLY A 75 -4.85 17.60 5.00
C GLY A 75 -5.23 16.65 3.86
N SER A 76 -4.86 16.93 2.61
CA SER A 76 -5.07 16.00 1.49
C SER A 76 -4.15 14.78 1.56
N PHE A 77 -4.68 13.63 1.17
CA PHE A 77 -3.90 12.43 0.95
C PHE A 77 -3.13 12.51 -0.37
N VAL A 78 -1.84 12.23 -0.32
CA VAL A 78 -0.98 12.11 -1.51
C VAL A 78 -0.42 10.70 -1.54
N PRO A 79 -0.80 9.85 -2.50
CA PRO A 79 -0.28 8.49 -2.57
C PRO A 79 1.22 8.50 -2.84
N LYS A 80 1.90 7.57 -2.19
CA LYS A 80 3.33 7.33 -2.35
C LYS A 80 3.55 6.24 -3.38
N CYS A 81 4.34 6.54 -4.40
CA CYS A 81 4.66 5.59 -5.46
C CYS A 81 6.12 5.12 -5.35
N LYS A 82 6.38 3.89 -5.79
CA LYS A 82 7.72 3.33 -5.98
C LYS A 82 8.39 3.99 -7.19
N SER A 83 9.69 3.73 -7.37
CA SER A 83 10.42 4.17 -8.56
C SER A 83 9.91 3.55 -9.86
N SER A 84 9.26 2.38 -9.79
CA SER A 84 8.57 1.74 -10.93
C SER A 84 7.30 2.49 -11.35
N GLY A 85 6.73 3.31 -10.45
CA GLY A 85 5.44 3.97 -10.62
C GLY A 85 4.30 3.30 -9.85
N ASP A 86 4.43 2.02 -9.49
CA ASP A 86 3.40 1.30 -8.72
C ASP A 86 3.21 1.90 -7.31
N TYR A 87 2.10 1.58 -6.65
CA TYR A 87 1.89 1.98 -5.27
C TYR A 87 2.99 1.42 -4.35
N ASP A 88 3.47 2.26 -3.43
CA ASP A 88 4.23 1.78 -2.27
C ASP A 88 3.30 0.87 -1.46
N THR A 89 3.81 -0.29 -1.05
CA THR A 89 3.07 -1.26 -0.23
C THR A 89 2.54 -0.67 1.06
N VAL A 90 3.18 0.39 1.56
CA VAL A 90 2.73 1.17 2.72
C VAL A 90 2.34 2.57 2.27
N GLN A 91 1.08 2.94 2.50
CA GLN A 91 0.57 4.29 2.33
C GLN A 91 0.42 4.96 3.69
N CYS A 92 0.74 6.25 3.78
CA CYS A 92 0.65 7.02 5.01
C CYS A 92 -0.04 8.36 4.76
N HIS A 93 -1.00 8.70 5.60
CA HIS A 93 -1.68 9.98 5.58
C HIS A 93 -1.00 10.97 6.53
N GLY A 94 -0.20 11.88 5.97
CA GLY A 94 0.68 12.75 6.74
C GLY A 94 -0.02 13.59 7.81
N SER A 95 -1.26 14.06 7.56
CA SER A 95 -1.99 14.91 8.51
C SER A 95 -2.67 14.15 9.66
N THR A 96 -2.95 12.86 9.50
CA THR A 96 -3.63 12.05 10.54
C THR A 96 -2.68 11.09 11.25
N GLY A 97 -1.50 10.84 10.65
CA GLY A 97 -0.49 9.91 11.18
C GLY A 97 -0.84 8.43 11.00
N PHE A 98 -1.93 8.12 10.29
CA PHE A 98 -2.30 6.74 9.98
C PHE A 98 -1.57 6.24 8.74
N CYS A 99 -1.15 4.99 8.77
CA CYS A 99 -0.64 4.27 7.61
C CYS A 99 -1.33 2.92 7.48
N TRP A 100 -1.40 2.39 6.26
CA TRP A 100 -2.01 1.12 5.92
C TRP A 100 -1.25 0.42 4.80
N CYS A 101 -1.51 -0.87 4.62
CA CYS A 101 -1.02 -1.60 3.47
C CYS A 101 -1.98 -1.44 2.30
N VAL A 102 -1.47 -1.46 1.08
CA VAL A 102 -2.27 -1.45 -0.14
C VAL A 102 -1.96 -2.63 -1.04
N ASP A 103 -2.95 -3.02 -1.85
CA ASP A 103 -2.76 -3.95 -2.97
C ASP A 103 -2.08 -3.27 -4.17
N ASP A 104 -1.91 -4.00 -5.27
CA ASP A 104 -1.24 -3.49 -6.48
C ASP A 104 -2.04 -2.37 -7.18
N ASP A 105 -3.35 -2.28 -6.92
CA ASP A 105 -4.25 -1.23 -7.42
C ASP A 105 -4.32 -0.02 -6.47
N GLY A 106 -3.65 -0.08 -5.31
CA GLY A 106 -3.62 1.01 -4.33
C GLY A 106 -4.77 1.00 -3.33
N ASN A 107 -5.61 -0.04 -3.32
CA ASN A 107 -6.71 -0.16 -2.36
C ASN A 107 -6.19 -0.58 -1.00
N GLU A 108 -6.77 0.00 0.06
CA GLU A 108 -6.42 -0.37 1.43
C GLU A 108 -6.76 -1.83 1.73
N ILE A 109 -5.76 -2.58 2.20
CA ILE A 109 -5.96 -3.94 2.70
C ILE A 109 -6.61 -3.86 4.10
N PRO A 110 -7.74 -4.56 4.34
CA PRO A 110 -8.44 -4.54 5.61
C PRO A 110 -7.54 -4.88 6.81
N ALA A 111 -7.85 -4.31 7.97
CA ALA A 111 -7.13 -4.55 9.24
C ALA A 111 -5.63 -4.18 9.23
N THR A 112 -5.19 -3.35 8.29
CA THR A 112 -3.79 -2.87 8.24
C THR A 112 -3.60 -1.41 8.66
N ARG A 113 -4.67 -0.63 8.80
CA ARG A 113 -4.60 0.79 9.20
C ARG A 113 -4.23 0.95 10.66
N VAL A 114 -3.07 1.56 10.91
CA VAL A 114 -2.48 1.78 12.24
C VAL A 114 -1.83 3.17 12.32
N ARG A 115 -1.56 3.65 13.54
CA ARG A 115 -0.63 4.79 13.72
C ARG A 115 0.80 4.28 13.66
N GLY A 116 1.63 4.85 12.80
CA GLY A 116 2.99 4.34 12.53
C GLY A 116 3.02 3.33 11.39
N ARG A 117 4.07 2.50 11.31
CA ARG A 117 4.32 1.64 10.14
C ARG A 117 3.61 0.27 10.26
N PRO A 118 2.70 -0.11 9.34
CA PRO A 118 2.05 -1.42 9.34
C PRO A 118 3.00 -2.53 8.87
N MET A 119 2.68 -3.77 9.25
CA MET A 119 3.33 -4.98 8.74
C MET A 119 2.62 -5.45 7.47
N CYS A 120 3.19 -5.15 6.30
CA CYS A 120 2.68 -5.62 5.02
C CYS A 120 3.35 -6.95 4.62
N GLY A 121 2.58 -7.90 4.07
CA GLY A 121 3.05 -9.24 3.72
C GLY A 121 1.99 -10.31 4.01
N LEU A 122 2.42 -11.52 4.41
CA LEU A 122 1.54 -12.68 4.64
C LEU A 122 0.41 -12.43 5.66
N LEU A 123 0.63 -11.47 6.56
CA LEU A 123 -0.29 -11.11 7.64
C LEU A 123 -1.23 -9.95 7.28
N ALA A 124 -1.01 -9.29 6.14
CA ALA A 124 -1.87 -8.19 5.70
C ALA A 124 -3.26 -8.74 5.32
N GLY A 125 -4.33 -8.08 5.75
CA GLY A 125 -5.71 -8.51 5.44
C GLY A 125 -6.27 -9.56 6.38
N LEU A 126 -5.43 -10.18 7.21
CA LEU A 126 -5.88 -11.13 8.22
C LEU A 126 -6.56 -10.42 9.38
N SER A 127 -7.60 -11.05 9.92
CA SER A 127 -8.22 -10.62 11.18
C SER A 127 -7.25 -10.78 12.35
N GLN A 128 -7.59 -10.18 13.50
CA GLN A 128 -6.80 -10.31 14.72
C GLN A 128 -6.53 -11.77 15.10
N CYS A 129 -7.56 -12.63 15.09
CA CYS A 129 -7.41 -14.06 15.39
C CYS A 129 -6.51 -14.76 14.37
N GLN A 130 -6.70 -14.49 13.08
CA GLN A 130 -5.91 -15.11 12.01
C GLN A 130 -4.43 -14.69 12.08
N GLN A 131 -4.16 -13.42 12.39
CA GLN A 131 -2.80 -12.94 12.62
C GLN A 131 -2.15 -13.63 13.82
N GLU A 132 -2.86 -13.72 14.95
CA GLU A 132 -2.37 -14.42 16.14
C GLU A 132 -2.11 -15.90 15.85
N ARG A 133 -3.03 -16.56 15.17
CA ARG A 133 -2.87 -17.95 14.71
C ARG A 133 -1.60 -18.13 13.89
N GLN A 134 -1.35 -17.29 12.89
CA GLN A 134 -0.15 -17.40 12.07
C GLN A 134 1.14 -17.12 12.86
N ARG A 135 1.14 -16.16 13.79
CA ARG A 135 2.33 -15.87 14.64
C ARG A 135 2.70 -17.04 15.55
N HIS A 136 1.71 -17.84 15.95
CA HIS A 136 1.91 -18.98 16.84
C HIS A 136 2.16 -20.30 16.09
N MET A 137 1.79 -20.37 14.81
CA MET A 137 2.11 -21.49 13.93
C MET A 137 3.61 -21.54 13.61
N GLY A 138 4.16 -22.76 13.53
CA GLY A 138 5.53 -22.99 13.07
C GLY A 138 5.64 -23.00 11.54
N VAL A 139 6.87 -23.16 11.03
CA VAL A 139 7.18 -23.14 9.59
C VAL A 139 6.40 -24.19 8.79
N LEU A 140 6.12 -25.35 9.39
CA LEU A 140 5.35 -26.43 8.77
C LEU A 140 3.83 -26.24 8.90
N GLY A 141 3.37 -25.08 9.39
CA GLY A 141 1.95 -24.89 9.73
C GLY A 141 1.51 -25.77 10.89
N ILE A 142 2.43 -26.16 11.78
CA ILE A 142 2.13 -26.92 12.98
C ILE A 142 2.57 -26.10 14.19
N ALA A 143 1.71 -26.01 15.20
CA ALA A 143 2.01 -25.35 16.46
C ALA A 143 3.15 -26.11 17.19
N PRO A 144 4.21 -25.42 17.65
CA PRO A 144 5.19 -26.03 18.54
C PRO A 144 4.52 -26.60 19.81
N PRO A 145 5.00 -27.71 20.37
CA PRO A 145 4.47 -28.28 21.61
C PRO A 145 4.40 -27.23 22.74
N GLY A 146 3.28 -27.18 23.45
CA GLY A 146 3.07 -26.22 24.54
C GLY A 146 2.68 -24.81 24.10
N ARG A 147 2.70 -24.49 22.80
CA ARG A 147 2.23 -23.20 22.30
C ARG A 147 0.73 -23.23 22.05
N PHE A 148 0.00 -22.28 22.66
CA PHE A 148 -1.39 -22.03 22.32
C PHE A 148 -1.50 -21.42 20.92
N VAL A 149 -2.45 -21.92 20.12
CA VAL A 149 -2.84 -21.36 18.83
C VAL A 149 -4.36 -21.17 18.85
N PRO A 150 -4.87 -19.95 18.65
CA PRO A 150 -6.31 -19.70 18.69
C PRO A 150 -7.03 -20.33 17.49
N ALA A 151 -8.23 -20.82 17.75
CA ALA A 151 -9.19 -21.26 16.75
C ALA A 151 -9.99 -20.05 16.25
N CYS A 152 -10.08 -19.91 14.93
CA CYS A 152 -10.79 -18.83 14.27
C CYS A 152 -11.90 -19.39 13.39
N THR A 153 -13.03 -18.68 13.33
CA THR A 153 -14.13 -18.96 12.40
C THR A 153 -13.69 -18.76 10.95
N SER A 154 -14.52 -19.17 9.99
CA SER A 154 -14.29 -18.91 8.56
C SER A 154 -14.22 -17.41 8.22
N THR A 155 -14.90 -16.56 9.00
CA THR A 155 -14.87 -15.11 8.89
C THR A 155 -13.68 -14.47 9.62
N GLY A 156 -12.85 -15.28 10.28
CA GLY A 156 -11.68 -14.82 11.02
C GLY A 156 -11.97 -14.29 12.43
N GLN A 157 -13.19 -14.42 12.94
CA GLN A 157 -13.46 -14.10 14.35
C GLN A 157 -12.91 -15.20 15.25
N TYR A 158 -12.71 -14.92 16.53
CA TYR A 158 -12.39 -15.97 17.50
C TYR A 158 -13.58 -16.94 17.61
N GLU A 159 -13.30 -18.23 17.51
CA GLU A 159 -14.27 -19.26 17.90
C GLU A 159 -14.66 -19.03 19.36
N ARG A 160 -15.94 -19.20 19.69
CA ARG A 160 -16.45 -18.95 21.05
C ARG A 160 -15.80 -19.85 22.10
N VAL A 161 -15.44 -21.07 21.69
CA VAL A 161 -14.70 -22.05 22.48
C VAL A 161 -13.26 -22.10 21.95
N GLN A 162 -12.30 -21.89 22.84
CA GLN A 162 -10.87 -22.06 22.57
C GLN A 162 -10.36 -23.28 23.32
N CYS A 163 -9.50 -24.08 22.68
CA CYS A 163 -8.94 -25.29 23.27
C CYS A 163 -7.42 -25.34 23.08
N HIS A 164 -6.69 -25.60 24.17
CA HIS A 164 -5.25 -25.77 24.14
C HIS A 164 -4.89 -27.24 23.90
N SER A 165 -4.51 -27.57 22.68
CA SER A 165 -4.31 -28.97 22.25
C SER A 165 -3.31 -29.76 23.10
N SER A 166 -2.25 -29.12 23.62
CA SER A 166 -1.24 -29.82 24.43
C SER A 166 -1.62 -30.04 25.90
N THR A 167 -2.54 -29.25 26.46
CA THR A 167 -2.94 -29.37 27.88
C THR A 167 -4.34 -29.97 28.04
N GLY A 168 -5.14 -29.94 26.97
CA GLY A 168 -6.52 -30.43 26.96
C GLY A 168 -7.51 -29.50 27.65
N TYR A 169 -7.10 -28.29 28.04
CA TYR A 169 -8.01 -27.28 28.60
C TYR A 169 -8.71 -26.50 27.49
N CYS A 170 -10.00 -26.25 27.69
CA CYS A 170 -10.81 -25.39 26.85
C CYS A 170 -11.50 -24.31 27.69
N TRP A 171 -11.79 -23.16 27.10
CA TRP A 171 -12.45 -22.01 27.76
C TRP A 171 -13.29 -21.22 26.76
N CYS A 172 -14.21 -20.39 27.27
CA CYS A 172 -14.98 -19.47 26.45
C CYS A 172 -14.21 -18.15 26.26
N VAL A 173 -14.35 -17.53 25.10
CA VAL A 173 -13.77 -16.21 24.82
C VAL A 173 -14.81 -15.20 24.34
N ASP A 174 -14.50 -13.92 24.56
CA ASP A 174 -15.25 -12.81 23.95
C ASP A 174 -14.86 -12.59 22.47
N LYS A 175 -15.49 -11.60 21.83
CA LYS A 175 -15.22 -11.24 20.42
C LYS A 175 -13.78 -10.81 20.13
N PHE A 176 -13.00 -10.50 21.16
CA PHE A 176 -11.59 -10.11 21.07
C PHE A 176 -10.63 -11.25 21.46
N GLY A 177 -11.15 -12.46 21.72
CA GLY A 177 -10.35 -13.62 22.09
C GLY A 177 -9.96 -13.66 23.56
N ARG A 178 -10.51 -12.78 24.42
CA ARG A 178 -10.21 -12.76 25.84
C ARG A 178 -11.03 -13.81 26.58
N GLU A 179 -10.36 -14.59 27.42
CA GLU A 179 -10.98 -15.62 28.24
C GLU A 179 -12.04 -15.05 29.18
N LEU A 180 -13.22 -15.68 29.18
CA LEU A 180 -14.28 -15.37 30.12
C LEU A 180 -13.96 -16.01 31.49
N PRO A 181 -14.11 -15.27 32.60
CA PRO A 181 -13.83 -15.79 33.95
C PRO A 181 -14.58 -17.09 34.24
N ASN A 182 -13.91 -18.02 34.92
CA ASN A 182 -14.48 -19.30 35.38
C ASN A 182 -15.03 -20.22 34.26
N THR A 183 -14.54 -20.08 33.02
CA THR A 183 -14.98 -20.94 31.90
C THR A 183 -13.99 -22.03 31.52
N ARG A 184 -12.76 -21.99 32.07
CA ARG A 184 -11.70 -22.94 31.76
C ARG A 184 -11.92 -24.29 32.44
N ALA A 185 -12.06 -25.35 31.64
CA ALA A 185 -12.16 -26.72 32.12
C ALA A 185 -11.40 -27.69 31.21
N LYS A 186 -11.13 -28.90 31.70
CA LYS A 186 -10.47 -29.94 30.91
C LYS A 186 -11.52 -30.65 30.04
N GLY A 187 -11.28 -30.72 28.72
CA GLY A 187 -12.21 -31.31 27.77
C GLY A 187 -13.27 -30.34 27.24
N ARG A 188 -14.46 -30.85 26.91
CA ARG A 188 -15.52 -30.08 26.23
C ARG A 188 -16.13 -29.03 27.17
N VAL A 189 -16.20 -27.80 26.70
CA VAL A 189 -16.90 -26.67 27.34
C VAL A 189 -18.02 -26.15 26.44
N THR A 190 -19.06 -25.58 27.05
CA THR A 190 -20.23 -25.02 26.34
C THR A 190 -20.32 -23.52 26.58
N CYS A 191 -20.46 -22.78 25.47
CA CYS A 191 -20.65 -21.34 25.35
C CYS A 191 -21.70 -21.10 24.23
#